data_AF-A0A447MVH4-F1
#
_entry.id   AF-A0A447MVH4-F1
#
_cell.length_a   1.000
_cell.length_b   1.000
_cell.length_c   1.000
_cell.angle_alpha   90.00
_cell.angle_beta   90.00
_cell.angle_gamma   90.00
#
_symmetry.space_group_name_H-M   'P 1'
#
loop_
_entity.id
_entity.type
_entity.pdbx_description
1 polymer ?
#
loop_
_entity_poly.entity_id
_entity_poly.type
_entity_poly.pdbx_seq_one_letter_code
_entity_poly.pdbx_strand_id
1 'polypeptide(L)'
;MRGIGAVYTRDGTHELDACVMDGNTLKAGAVAGVSHVRHPVLAARLVMERSPHVLMVGEGRKILPFHRGWRAFRRISFPPRRGYEQLLAARAAGEMALDHSGAPLDETKKMGTVGAVARDKFGNLAAATSTGGMTNKLPGRVGDSPLVGAGCYANNASVAVSCTGTGEVFIRTLAAYDIAALMEYGGLSLADACERVGDGKITGAGRQRWINRR
;
A
#
# COMPACT_ATOMS: atom_id res chain seq x y z
N MET A 1 2.03 2.12 8.38
CA MET A 1 2.36 2.92 9.58
C MET A 1 1.86 4.38 9.46
N ARG A 2 0.74 4.65 8.76
CA ARG A 2 0.21 6.01 8.49
C ARG A 2 -1.29 6.19 8.82
N GLY A 3 -1.74 5.67 9.96
CA GLY A 3 -3.11 5.93 10.45
C GLY A 3 -3.31 7.34 11.02
N ILE A 4 -2.23 8.06 11.32
CA ILE A 4 -2.23 9.50 11.62
C ILE A 4 -1.59 10.20 10.42
N GLY A 5 -2.16 11.33 9.98
CA GLY A 5 -1.71 12.05 8.78
C GLY A 5 -2.15 11.42 7.45
N ALA A 6 -3.19 10.58 7.45
CA ALA A 6 -3.73 10.03 6.21
C ALA A 6 -4.40 11.11 5.34
N VAL A 7 -4.31 10.93 4.02
CA VAL A 7 -5.04 11.72 3.03
C VAL A 7 -6.56 11.57 3.17
N TYR A 8 -7.31 12.53 2.62
CA TYR A 8 -8.76 12.49 2.54
C TYR A 8 -9.23 11.93 1.19
N THR A 9 -10.31 11.15 1.22
CA THR A 9 -11.11 10.83 0.02
C THR A 9 -11.77 12.09 -0.54
N ARG A 10 -12.27 12.02 -1.77
CA ARG A 10 -13.11 13.06 -2.40
C ARG A 10 -14.26 13.51 -1.51
N ASP A 11 -14.80 12.61 -0.70
CA ASP A 11 -15.98 12.82 0.14
C ASP A 11 -15.60 13.32 1.56
N GLY A 12 -14.32 13.58 1.83
CA GLY A 12 -13.84 14.11 3.11
C GLY A 12 -13.69 13.06 4.22
N THR A 13 -13.68 11.77 3.86
CA THR A 13 -13.46 10.65 4.79
C THR A 13 -12.02 10.14 4.75
N HIS A 14 -11.67 9.21 5.65
CA HIS A 14 -10.39 8.50 5.62
C HIS A 14 -10.63 6.98 5.47
N GLU A 15 -9.97 6.40 4.48
CA GLU A 15 -10.01 4.98 4.13
C GLU A 15 -8.57 4.47 4.05
N LEU A 16 -8.17 3.60 4.97
CA LEU A 16 -6.78 3.20 5.12
C LEU A 16 -6.54 1.79 4.58
N ASP A 17 -5.35 1.57 4.04
CA ASP A 17 -4.94 0.31 3.43
C ASP A 17 -3.63 -0.19 4.07
N ALA A 18 -3.47 -1.51 4.20
CA ALA A 18 -2.19 -2.14 4.57
C ALA A 18 -2.12 -3.63 4.24
N CYS A 19 -0.90 -4.13 4.04
CA CYS A 19 -0.54 -5.54 3.97
C CYS A 19 0.68 -5.82 4.86
N VAL A 20 0.80 -7.05 5.35
CA VAL A 20 2.02 -7.64 5.92
C VAL A 20 2.16 -9.06 5.39
N MET A 21 3.39 -9.49 5.10
CA MET A 21 3.71 -10.84 4.64
C MET A 21 4.95 -11.36 5.36
N ASP A 22 4.86 -12.59 5.85
CA ASP A 22 5.96 -13.39 6.38
C ASP A 22 6.50 -14.31 5.28
N GLY A 23 7.75 -14.11 4.89
CA GLY A 23 8.42 -14.92 3.86
C GLY A 23 8.80 -16.32 4.33
N ASN A 24 8.78 -16.61 5.62
CA ASN A 24 9.07 -17.94 6.14
C ASN A 24 7.88 -18.89 6.01
N THR A 25 6.66 -18.44 6.33
CA THR A 25 5.44 -19.25 6.21
C THR A 25 4.60 -18.96 4.97
N LEU A 26 5.03 -17.99 4.14
CA LEU A 26 4.27 -17.38 3.03
C LEU A 26 2.89 -16.83 3.44
N LYS A 27 2.62 -16.71 4.74
CA LYS A 27 1.38 -16.10 5.24
C LYS A 27 1.40 -14.61 4.97
N ALA A 28 0.26 -14.11 4.50
CA ALA A 28 -0.01 -12.69 4.40
C ALA A 28 -1.31 -12.35 5.13
N GLY A 29 -1.41 -11.10 5.58
CA GLY A 29 -2.65 -10.51 6.06
C GLY A 29 -2.74 -9.07 5.63
N ALA A 30 -3.94 -8.64 5.24
CA ALA A 30 -4.17 -7.36 4.61
C ALA A 30 -5.55 -6.79 4.96
N VAL A 31 -5.63 -5.46 4.89
CA VAL A 31 -6.84 -4.67 5.10
C VAL A 31 -6.93 -3.58 4.04
N ALA A 32 -8.11 -3.38 3.46
CA ALA A 32 -8.36 -2.31 2.49
C ALA A 32 -9.64 -1.54 2.79
N GLY A 33 -9.61 -0.22 2.56
CA GLY A 33 -10.75 0.68 2.83
C GLY A 33 -11.10 0.82 4.32
N VAL A 34 -10.21 0.49 5.26
CA VAL A 34 -10.56 0.45 6.69
C VAL A 34 -10.59 1.85 7.32
N SER A 35 -11.76 2.21 7.83
CA SER A 35 -11.97 3.41 8.64
C SER A 35 -11.84 3.11 10.15
N HIS A 36 -11.50 4.15 10.93
CA HIS A 36 -11.35 4.12 12.40
C HIS A 36 -10.24 3.20 13.00
N VAL A 37 -9.36 2.62 12.17
CA VAL A 37 -8.25 1.76 12.62
C VAL A 37 -6.96 2.57 12.83
N ARG A 38 -6.44 2.70 14.07
CA ARG A 38 -5.24 3.54 14.33
C ARG A 38 -3.97 3.04 13.65
N HIS A 39 -3.83 1.73 13.50
CA HIS A 39 -2.65 1.10 12.91
C HIS A 39 -3.10 0.01 11.92
N PRO A 40 -3.39 0.36 10.65
CA PRO A 40 -3.87 -0.59 9.64
C PRO A 40 -2.98 -1.83 9.50
N VAL A 41 -1.66 -1.66 9.58
CA VAL A 41 -0.68 -2.77 9.57
C VAL A 41 -0.82 -3.75 10.75
N LEU A 42 -1.33 -3.31 11.91
CA LEU A 42 -1.64 -4.22 13.04
C LEU A 42 -2.97 -4.95 12.84
N ALA A 43 -3.94 -4.35 12.15
CA ALA A 43 -5.16 -5.05 11.74
C ALA A 43 -4.85 -6.08 10.64
N ALA A 44 -4.02 -5.73 9.65
CA ALA A 44 -3.47 -6.63 8.65
C ALA A 44 -2.74 -7.83 9.30
N ARG A 45 -1.86 -7.58 10.28
CA ARG A 45 -1.20 -8.64 11.06
C ARG A 45 -2.19 -9.55 11.80
N LEU A 46 -3.30 -9.02 12.32
CA LEU A 46 -4.30 -9.82 13.02
C LEU A 46 -5.23 -10.59 12.08
N VAL A 47 -5.42 -10.15 10.83
CA VAL A 47 -5.98 -11.00 9.77
C VAL A 47 -5.07 -12.22 9.55
N MET A 48 -3.75 -12.03 9.42
CA MET A 48 -2.75 -13.10 9.25
C MET A 48 -2.65 -14.09 10.42
N GLU A 49 -2.71 -13.58 11.66
CA GLU A 49 -2.45 -14.36 12.88
C GLU A 49 -3.71 -14.95 13.53
N ARG A 50 -4.89 -14.36 13.32
CA ARG A 50 -6.12 -14.68 14.07
C ARG A 50 -7.34 -15.00 13.21
N SER A 51 -7.19 -15.06 11.88
CA SER A 51 -8.24 -15.47 10.95
C SER A 51 -7.73 -16.54 9.96
N PRO A 52 -8.62 -17.28 9.28
CA PRO A 52 -8.27 -18.16 8.17
C PRO A 52 -8.23 -17.40 6.82
N HIS A 53 -8.14 -16.07 6.83
CA HIS A 53 -8.26 -15.21 5.64
C HIS A 53 -6.99 -14.38 5.41
N VAL A 54 -6.78 -13.96 4.17
CA VAL A 54 -5.63 -13.12 3.77
C VAL A 54 -6.00 -11.63 3.66
N LEU A 55 -7.19 -11.28 3.17
CA LEU A 55 -7.61 -9.89 2.95
C LEU A 55 -9.01 -9.65 3.52
N MET A 56 -9.17 -8.58 4.30
CA MET A 56 -10.46 -8.09 4.81
C MET A 56 -10.73 -6.66 4.32
N VAL A 57 -11.97 -6.35 3.93
CA VAL A 57 -12.31 -5.06 3.29
C VAL A 57 -13.45 -4.29 3.96
N GLY A 58 -13.37 -2.96 3.89
CA GLY A 58 -14.41 -2.03 4.33
C GLY A 58 -14.35 -1.68 5.81
N GLU A 59 -15.52 -1.46 6.43
CA GLU A 59 -15.64 -0.89 7.78
C GLU A 59 -14.83 -1.67 8.83
N GLY A 60 -13.81 -1.04 9.43
CA GLY A 60 -12.82 -1.71 10.29
C GLY A 60 -13.41 -2.46 11.49
N ARG A 61 -14.64 -2.15 11.91
CA ARG A 61 -15.40 -2.90 12.93
C ARG A 61 -15.60 -4.38 12.59
N LYS A 62 -15.54 -4.77 11.31
CA LYS A 62 -15.59 -6.16 10.84
C LYS A 62 -14.38 -6.99 11.29
N ILE A 63 -13.28 -6.34 11.64
CA ILE A 63 -12.05 -7.00 12.13
C ILE A 63 -12.10 -7.21 13.65
N LEU A 64 -12.86 -6.37 14.39
CA LEU A 64 -12.95 -6.40 15.87
C LEU A 64 -13.17 -7.79 16.53
N PRO A 65 -13.88 -8.78 15.94
CA PRO A 65 -13.94 -10.12 16.51
C PRO A 65 -12.56 -10.75 16.81
N PHE A 66 -11.55 -10.42 16.00
CA PHE A 66 -10.15 -10.86 16.18
C PHE A 66 -9.36 -10.05 17.24
N HIS A 67 -9.95 -9.01 17.85
CA HIS A 67 -9.27 -8.02 18.70
C HIS A 67 -9.64 -8.08 20.19
N ARG A 68 -10.19 -9.18 20.74
CA ARG A 68 -10.44 -9.28 22.20
C ARG A 68 -9.13 -8.99 22.99
N GLY A 69 -9.08 -7.83 23.64
CA GLY A 69 -7.92 -7.31 24.39
C GLY A 69 -7.01 -6.29 23.68
N TRP A 70 -7.15 -6.05 22.36
CA TRP A 70 -6.20 -5.22 21.60
C TRP A 70 -6.57 -3.72 21.52
N ARG A 71 -5.71 -2.87 22.10
CA ARG A 71 -5.82 -1.38 22.09
C ARG A 71 -5.65 -0.72 20.70
N ALA A 72 -5.58 -1.49 19.61
CA ALA A 72 -5.41 -0.99 18.24
C ALA A 72 -6.62 -0.17 17.74
N PHE A 73 -7.81 -0.42 18.29
CA PHE A 73 -9.07 0.21 17.93
C PHE A 73 -9.41 1.43 18.81
N ARG A 74 -8.47 2.37 18.91
CA ARG A 74 -8.80 3.71 19.43
C ARG A 74 -9.20 4.61 18.27
N ARG A 75 -10.45 5.12 18.29
CA ARG A 75 -10.96 6.09 17.30
C ARG A 75 -9.96 7.23 17.16
N ILE A 76 -9.49 7.45 15.93
CA ILE A 76 -8.53 8.51 15.62
C ILE A 76 -9.31 9.81 15.50
N SER A 77 -8.97 10.81 16.31
CA SER A 77 -9.22 12.20 15.92
C SER A 77 -8.18 12.55 14.87
N PHE A 78 -8.61 12.89 13.66
CA PHE A 78 -7.76 13.36 12.57
C PHE A 78 -7.84 14.89 12.44
N PRO A 79 -6.98 15.67 13.14
CA PRO A 79 -6.75 17.06 12.81
C PRO A 79 -5.43 17.20 12.03
N PRO A 80 -5.51 17.43 10.72
CA PRO A 80 -4.58 18.38 10.11
C PRO A 80 -5.32 19.29 9.13
N ARG A 81 -5.38 20.60 9.42
CA ARG A 81 -5.85 21.61 8.45
C ARG A 81 -5.24 21.40 7.06
N ARG A 82 -3.90 21.20 7.02
CA ARG A 82 -3.09 20.90 5.83
C ARG A 82 -3.63 19.77 4.95
N GLY A 83 -4.16 18.69 5.53
CA GLY A 83 -4.70 17.56 4.75
C GLY A 83 -6.05 17.91 4.10
N TYR A 84 -6.86 18.72 4.78
CA TYR A 84 -8.13 19.21 4.24
C TYR A 84 -7.91 20.34 3.21
N GLU A 85 -6.93 21.21 3.44
CA GLU A 85 -6.45 22.21 2.49
C GLU A 85 -5.96 21.56 1.18
N GLN A 86 -5.19 20.46 1.26
CA GLN A 86 -4.81 19.63 0.11
C GLN A 86 -6.03 19.05 -0.63
N LEU A 87 -7.07 18.59 0.09
CA LEU A 87 -8.31 18.11 -0.53
C LEU A 87 -9.05 19.24 -1.27
N LEU A 88 -9.15 20.42 -0.67
CA LEU A 88 -9.79 21.58 -1.29
C LEU A 88 -9.05 22.02 -2.56
N ALA A 89 -7.71 22.05 -2.52
CA ALA A 89 -6.89 22.35 -3.70
C ALA A 89 -7.05 21.29 -4.82
N ALA A 90 -7.02 19.99 -4.48
CA ALA A 90 -7.20 18.92 -5.46
C ALA A 90 -8.62 18.91 -6.07
N ARG A 91 -9.66 19.19 -5.27
CA ARG A 91 -11.04 19.40 -5.75
C ARG A 91 -11.13 20.59 -6.71
N ALA A 92 -10.48 21.72 -6.39
CA ALA A 92 -10.48 22.91 -7.24
C ALA A 92 -9.75 22.72 -8.57
N ALA A 93 -8.68 21.90 -8.59
CA ALA A 93 -7.99 21.50 -9.81
C ALA A 93 -8.74 20.44 -10.64
N GLY A 94 -9.74 19.76 -10.05
CA GLY A 94 -10.41 18.61 -10.66
C GLY A 94 -9.56 17.33 -10.70
N GLU A 95 -8.41 17.32 -10.04
CA GLU A 95 -7.40 16.25 -10.14
C GLU A 95 -7.51 15.21 -9.00
N MET A 96 -7.17 13.96 -9.31
CA MET A 96 -6.71 12.99 -8.33
C MET A 96 -5.18 13.11 -8.24
N ALA A 97 -4.68 13.64 -7.14
CA ALA A 97 -3.25 13.90 -6.97
C ALA A 97 -2.47 12.59 -6.79
N LEU A 98 -1.66 12.24 -7.78
CA LEU A 98 -0.74 11.08 -7.73
C LEU A 98 0.56 11.47 -7.00
N ASP A 99 1.14 10.55 -6.22
CA ASP A 99 2.37 10.79 -5.43
C ASP A 99 3.63 11.09 -6.27
N HIS A 100 3.62 10.87 -7.59
CA HIS A 100 4.79 11.03 -8.46
C HIS A 100 4.48 11.67 -9.83
N SER A 101 4.87 12.94 -9.97
CA SER A 101 5.49 13.43 -11.20
C SER A 101 7.01 13.54 -10.95
N GLY A 102 7.83 13.34 -11.99
CA GLY A 102 9.29 13.17 -11.89
C GLY A 102 10.12 14.43 -11.58
N ALA A 103 9.57 15.35 -10.80
CA ALA A 103 10.25 16.54 -10.29
C ALA A 103 10.94 16.24 -8.93
N PRO A 104 11.79 17.14 -8.40
CA PRO A 104 12.34 17.03 -7.05
C PRO A 104 11.28 16.79 -5.97
N LEU A 105 11.66 16.12 -4.88
CA LEU A 105 10.75 15.56 -3.89
C LEU A 105 10.03 16.62 -3.05
N ASP A 106 8.91 17.13 -3.56
CA ASP A 106 8.05 18.09 -2.87
C ASP A 106 7.28 17.44 -1.70
N GLU A 107 7.79 17.63 -0.47
CA GLU A 107 7.16 17.17 0.77
C GLU A 107 5.75 17.76 1.00
N THR A 108 5.37 18.85 0.33
CA THR A 108 4.03 19.43 0.45
C THR A 108 2.96 18.63 -0.29
N LYS A 109 3.36 17.73 -1.21
CA LYS A 109 2.45 16.92 -2.04
C LYS A 109 2.38 15.44 -1.60
N LYS A 110 3.36 14.93 -0.85
CA LYS A 110 3.50 13.49 -0.54
C LYS A 110 3.00 13.13 0.86
N MET A 111 1.75 12.65 0.96
CA MET A 111 1.23 11.95 2.15
C MET A 111 0.92 10.47 1.88
N GLY A 112 1.51 9.89 0.83
CA GLY A 112 1.26 8.53 0.35
C GLY A 112 1.73 7.35 1.21
N THR A 113 2.14 6.28 0.55
CA THR A 113 2.44 4.99 1.17
C THR A 113 3.73 4.99 2.01
N VAL A 114 3.75 4.18 3.07
CA VAL A 114 4.98 3.77 3.78
C VAL A 114 5.16 2.27 3.71
N GLY A 115 6.40 1.86 3.46
CA GLY A 115 6.85 0.49 3.42
C GLY A 115 7.90 0.18 4.47
N ALA A 116 8.06 -1.11 4.77
CA ALA A 116 9.20 -1.67 5.48
C ALA A 116 9.46 -3.09 4.96
N VAL A 117 10.74 -3.43 4.80
CA VAL A 117 11.21 -4.79 4.53
C VAL A 117 12.35 -5.10 5.50
N ALA A 118 12.49 -6.35 5.90
CA ALA A 118 13.52 -6.77 6.85
C ALA A 118 13.99 -8.20 6.58
N ARG A 119 15.24 -8.47 6.98
CA ARG A 119 15.80 -9.82 7.14
C ARG A 119 16.23 -9.99 8.59
N ASP A 120 15.81 -11.07 9.25
CA ASP A 120 16.22 -11.35 10.63
C ASP A 120 17.55 -12.12 10.74
N LYS A 121 18.03 -12.34 11.96
CA LYS A 121 19.29 -13.06 12.24
C LYS A 121 19.25 -14.56 11.93
N PHE A 122 18.08 -15.12 11.68
CA PHE A 122 17.88 -16.51 11.26
C PHE A 122 17.74 -16.62 9.73
N GLY A 123 17.71 -15.48 9.03
CA GLY A 123 17.60 -15.36 7.59
C GLY A 123 16.19 -15.08 7.07
N ASN A 124 15.17 -15.04 7.95
CA ASN A 124 13.77 -14.86 7.54
C ASN A 124 13.52 -13.47 6.96
N LEU A 125 12.76 -13.42 5.87
CA LEU A 125 12.37 -12.21 5.16
C LEU A 125 10.92 -11.83 5.52
N ALA A 126 10.66 -10.53 5.70
CA ALA A 126 9.32 -10.01 5.93
C ALA A 126 9.11 -8.65 5.26
N ALA A 127 7.88 -8.38 4.84
CA ALA A 127 7.47 -7.11 4.23
C ALA A 127 6.18 -6.58 4.84
N ALA A 128 6.04 -5.25 4.92
CA ALA A 128 4.81 -4.59 5.32
C ALA A 128 4.63 -3.24 4.61
N THR A 129 3.44 -3.01 4.06
CA THR A 129 3.08 -1.79 3.31
C THR A 129 1.81 -1.20 3.89
N SER A 130 1.69 0.14 3.97
CA SER A 130 0.50 0.78 4.56
C SER A 130 0.36 2.25 4.16
N THR A 131 -0.87 2.67 3.85
CA THR A 131 -1.16 3.97 3.23
C THR A 131 -2.56 4.51 3.61
N GLY A 132 -2.82 5.78 3.28
CA GLY A 132 -4.19 6.32 3.18
C GLY A 132 -4.75 6.27 1.74
N GLY A 133 -3.94 5.85 0.77
CA GLY A 133 -4.23 5.99 -0.66
C GLY A 133 -3.84 7.39 -1.16
N MET A 134 -4.63 7.94 -2.08
CA MET A 134 -4.35 9.22 -2.74
C MET A 134 -5.31 10.31 -2.27
N THR A 135 -4.86 11.56 -2.22
CA THR A 135 -5.72 12.73 -1.95
C THR A 135 -6.78 12.84 -3.04
N ASN A 136 -8.03 13.14 -2.64
CA ASN A 136 -9.18 13.24 -3.53
C ASN A 136 -9.55 11.91 -4.23
N LYS A 137 -9.09 10.75 -3.72
CA LYS A 137 -9.49 9.43 -4.25
C LYS A 137 -11.00 9.24 -4.16
N LEU A 138 -11.60 8.55 -5.13
CA LEU A 138 -12.96 8.03 -5.00
C LEU A 138 -13.04 7.12 -3.75
N PRO A 139 -14.08 7.25 -2.89
CA PRO A 139 -14.33 6.30 -1.82
C PRO A 139 -14.38 4.86 -2.36
N GLY A 140 -13.76 3.93 -1.64
CA GLY A 140 -13.61 2.54 -2.06
C GLY A 140 -12.49 2.28 -3.09
N ARG A 141 -11.76 3.31 -3.58
CA ARG A 141 -10.55 3.08 -4.41
C ARG A 141 -9.45 2.48 -3.54
N VAL A 142 -9.07 1.24 -3.89
CA VAL A 142 -7.94 0.50 -3.32
C VAL A 142 -6.70 0.67 -4.20
N GLY A 143 -5.53 0.84 -3.59
CA GLY A 143 -4.23 0.90 -4.29
C GLY A 143 -3.50 -0.45 -4.34
N ASP A 144 -2.21 -0.43 -4.69
CA ASP A 144 -1.28 -1.56 -4.62
C ASP A 144 -1.05 -2.05 -3.18
N SER A 145 -1.08 -1.14 -2.23
CA SER A 145 -0.47 -1.31 -0.92
C SER A 145 -1.09 -2.36 0.02
N PRO A 146 -2.38 -2.73 -0.07
CA PRO A 146 -2.95 -3.87 0.64
C PRO A 146 -2.94 -5.17 -0.20
N LEU A 147 -2.46 -5.15 -1.44
CA LEU A 147 -2.55 -6.27 -2.37
C LEU A 147 -1.21 -7.01 -2.43
N VAL A 148 -1.24 -8.27 -1.99
CA VAL A 148 -0.09 -9.19 -2.00
C VAL A 148 0.42 -9.34 -3.44
N GLY A 149 1.73 -9.24 -3.62
CA GLY A 149 2.38 -9.30 -4.93
C GLY A 149 2.29 -8.02 -5.76
N ALA A 150 1.40 -7.08 -5.45
CA ALA A 150 1.38 -5.75 -6.09
C ALA A 150 2.23 -4.74 -5.29
N GLY A 151 1.83 -4.45 -4.04
CA GLY A 151 2.49 -3.45 -3.19
C GLY A 151 3.23 -4.02 -1.97
N CYS A 152 3.10 -5.31 -1.70
CA CYS A 152 3.76 -6.01 -0.59
C CYS A 152 4.01 -7.47 -0.96
N TYR A 153 5.23 -7.98 -0.78
CA TYR A 153 5.55 -9.41 -0.97
C TYR A 153 6.75 -9.82 -0.11
N ALA A 154 6.78 -11.06 0.37
CA ALA A 154 7.94 -11.66 1.02
C ALA A 154 7.99 -13.17 0.81
N ASN A 155 9.17 -13.71 0.48
CA ASN A 155 9.45 -15.14 0.37
C ASN A 155 10.92 -15.40 0.75
N ASN A 156 11.17 -16.30 1.70
CA ASN A 156 12.52 -16.68 2.15
C ASN A 156 13.42 -17.23 1.01
N ALA A 157 12.82 -17.79 -0.05
CA ALA A 157 13.55 -18.33 -1.20
C ALA A 157 14.06 -17.25 -2.18
N SER A 158 13.53 -16.02 -2.11
CA SER A 158 13.85 -14.96 -3.08
C SER A 158 14.01 -13.57 -2.46
N VAL A 159 12.93 -12.87 -2.12
CA VAL A 159 12.98 -11.43 -1.78
C VAL A 159 11.83 -10.97 -0.87
N ALA A 160 12.04 -9.86 -0.15
CA ALA A 160 10.99 -9.04 0.45
C ALA A 160 10.91 -7.66 -0.21
N VAL A 161 9.72 -7.26 -0.61
CA VAL A 161 9.44 -6.02 -1.36
C VAL A 161 8.25 -5.27 -0.76
N SER A 162 8.38 -3.94 -0.69
CA SER A 162 7.31 -3.03 -0.31
C SER A 162 7.36 -1.81 -1.24
N CYS A 163 6.22 -1.44 -1.83
CA CYS A 163 6.15 -0.43 -2.90
C CYS A 163 5.51 0.90 -2.44
N THR A 164 5.70 1.94 -3.25
CA THR A 164 5.00 3.22 -3.10
C THR A 164 4.86 3.92 -4.46
N GLY A 165 3.64 4.34 -4.80
CA GLY A 165 3.41 5.21 -5.96
C GLY A 165 2.05 5.04 -6.63
N THR A 166 2.02 5.13 -7.97
CA THR A 166 0.80 5.06 -8.79
C THR A 166 0.24 3.64 -8.81
N GLY A 167 -0.49 3.27 -7.77
CA GLY A 167 -0.91 1.90 -7.48
C GLY A 167 -1.57 1.14 -8.64
N GLU A 168 -2.33 1.82 -9.50
CA GLU A 168 -2.94 1.22 -10.69
C GLU A 168 -1.90 0.57 -11.63
N VAL A 169 -0.69 1.11 -11.71
CA VAL A 169 0.42 0.50 -12.48
C VAL A 169 1.00 -0.70 -11.74
N PHE A 170 1.30 -0.54 -10.45
CA PHE A 170 1.90 -1.58 -9.60
C PHE A 170 1.01 -2.83 -9.45
N ILE A 171 -0.32 -2.65 -9.46
CA ILE A 171 -1.31 -3.74 -9.57
C ILE A 171 -1.21 -4.41 -10.94
N ARG A 172 -1.28 -3.65 -12.03
CA ARG A 172 -1.26 -4.16 -13.41
C ARG A 172 0.01 -4.93 -13.77
N THR A 173 1.13 -4.63 -13.11
CA THR A 173 2.43 -5.32 -13.34
C THR A 173 2.81 -6.31 -12.25
N LEU A 174 1.99 -6.49 -11.20
CA LEU A 174 2.34 -7.24 -9.97
C LEU A 174 3.74 -6.92 -9.46
N ALA A 175 4.05 -5.61 -9.30
CA ALA A 175 5.41 -5.12 -9.16
C ALA A 175 6.25 -5.78 -8.04
N ALA A 176 5.64 -6.08 -6.89
CA ALA A 176 6.35 -6.72 -5.78
C ALA A 176 6.64 -8.21 -6.01
N TYR A 177 5.78 -8.93 -6.73
CA TYR A 177 5.97 -10.34 -7.10
C TYR A 177 6.87 -10.50 -8.33
N ASP A 178 6.79 -9.58 -9.29
CA ASP A 178 7.54 -9.66 -10.54
C ASP A 178 9.06 -9.57 -10.31
N ILE A 179 9.53 -8.83 -9.29
CA ILE A 179 10.92 -8.87 -8.82
C ILE A 179 11.29 -10.30 -8.35
N ALA A 180 10.44 -10.93 -7.54
CA ALA A 180 10.66 -12.28 -7.05
C ALA A 180 10.70 -13.31 -8.20
N ALA A 181 9.74 -13.24 -9.12
CA ALA A 181 9.68 -14.13 -10.29
C ALA A 181 10.86 -13.95 -11.26
N LEU A 182 11.36 -12.71 -11.43
CA LEU A 182 12.57 -12.44 -12.24
C LEU A 182 13.83 -13.03 -11.60
N MET A 183 13.94 -13.03 -10.28
CA MET A 183 15.04 -13.69 -9.56
C MET A 183 14.89 -15.21 -9.59
N GLU A 184 13.70 -15.73 -9.23
CA GLU A 184 13.43 -17.15 -9.00
C GLU A 184 13.32 -17.98 -10.30
N TYR A 185 12.72 -17.42 -11.36
CA TYR A 185 12.52 -18.11 -12.64
C TYR A 185 13.41 -17.56 -13.77
N GLY A 186 13.79 -16.28 -13.69
CA GLY A 186 14.67 -15.63 -14.66
C GLY A 186 16.17 -15.72 -14.31
N GLY A 187 16.52 -16.04 -13.05
CA GLY A 187 17.91 -16.06 -12.58
C GLY A 187 18.57 -14.68 -12.50
N LEU A 188 17.80 -13.59 -12.54
CA LEU A 188 18.33 -12.22 -12.44
C LEU A 188 18.84 -11.92 -11.03
N SER A 189 19.84 -11.03 -10.90
CA SER A 189 20.16 -10.47 -9.59
C SER A 189 19.04 -9.55 -9.10
N LEU A 190 19.04 -9.25 -7.80
CA LEU A 190 18.12 -8.28 -7.21
C LEU A 190 18.24 -6.89 -7.88
N ALA A 191 19.42 -6.51 -8.35
CA ALA A 191 19.63 -5.23 -9.05
C ALA A 191 18.94 -5.24 -10.43
N ASP A 192 19.23 -6.24 -11.25
CA ASP A 192 18.66 -6.37 -12.61
C ASP A 192 17.13 -6.51 -12.56
N ALA A 193 16.61 -7.23 -11.57
CA ALA A 193 15.18 -7.40 -11.35
C ALA A 193 14.52 -6.07 -10.95
N CYS A 194 15.13 -5.28 -10.06
CA CYS A 194 14.65 -3.94 -9.70
C CYS A 194 14.64 -2.99 -10.91
N GLU A 195 15.72 -2.92 -11.69
CA GLU A 195 15.83 -2.07 -12.88
C GLU A 195 14.77 -2.45 -13.94
N ARG A 196 14.64 -3.76 -14.23
CA ARG A 196 13.66 -4.29 -15.19
C ARG A 196 12.23 -3.94 -14.82
N VAL A 197 11.91 -3.92 -13.53
CA VAL A 197 10.57 -3.58 -13.02
C VAL A 197 10.34 -2.07 -13.00
N GLY A 198 11.27 -1.28 -12.46
CA GLY A 198 11.15 0.17 -12.32
C GLY A 198 11.20 0.91 -13.67
N ASP A 199 12.35 0.84 -14.33
CA ASP A 199 12.63 1.64 -15.54
C ASP A 199 12.08 0.99 -16.82
N GLY A 200 11.99 -0.35 -16.83
CA GLY A 200 11.28 -1.10 -17.86
C GLY A 200 9.76 -1.05 -17.69
N LYS A 201 9.21 -1.95 -16.86
CA LYS A 201 7.76 -2.24 -16.83
C LYS A 201 6.91 -1.08 -16.28
N ILE A 202 7.25 -0.53 -15.11
CA ILE A 202 6.45 0.52 -14.46
C ILE A 202 6.53 1.83 -15.24
N THR A 203 7.74 2.29 -15.59
CA THR A 203 7.94 3.53 -16.35
C THR A 203 7.38 3.43 -17.77
N GLY A 204 7.44 2.26 -18.42
CA GLY A 204 6.77 2.01 -19.71
C GLY A 204 5.24 2.07 -19.59
N ALA A 205 4.65 1.33 -18.65
CA ALA A 205 3.20 1.30 -18.44
C ALA A 205 2.62 2.63 -17.95
N GLY A 206 3.41 3.46 -17.25
CA GLY A 206 3.03 4.83 -16.85
C GLY A 206 2.98 5.83 -18.01
N ARG A 207 3.72 5.59 -19.10
CA ARG A 207 3.65 6.42 -20.33
C ARG A 207 2.42 6.13 -21.19
N GLN A 208 1.81 4.95 -21.04
CA GLN A 208 0.52 4.60 -21.64
C GLN A 208 -0.66 5.31 -20.92
N ARG A 209 -0.68 6.65 -20.96
CA ARG A 209 -1.83 7.44 -20.51
C ARG A 209 -3.05 7.13 -21.39
N TRP A 210 -4.22 7.24 -20.78
CA TRP A 210 -5.54 6.93 -21.34
C TRP A 210 -5.83 7.67 -22.66
N ILE A 211 -5.53 7.04 -23.79
CA ILE A 211 -6.16 7.39 -25.07
C ILE A 211 -7.58 6.82 -25.02
N ASN A 212 -8.55 7.67 -24.65
CA ASN A 212 -9.97 7.35 -24.78
C ASN A 212 -10.32 7.18 -26.26
N ARG A 213 -10.25 5.94 -26.75
CA ARG A 213 -11.02 5.54 -27.94
C ARG A 213 -12.49 5.46 -27.53
N ARG A 214 -13.23 6.50 -27.91
CA ARG A 214 -14.69 6.41 -28.11
C ARG A 214 -14.98 5.56 -29.34
#